data_AF-A0A5K0ZBJ9-F1
#
_entry.id   AF-A0A5K0ZBJ9-F1
#
_cell.length_a   1.000
_cell.length_b   1.000
_cell.length_c   1.000
_cell.angle_alpha   90.00
_cell.angle_beta   90.00
_cell.angle_gamma   90.00
#
_symmetry.space_group_name_H-M   'P 1'
#
loop_
_entity.id
_entity.type
_entity.pdbx_description
1 polymer ?
#
loop_
_entity_poly.entity_id
_entity_poly.type
_entity_poly.pdbx_seq_one_letter_code
_entity_poly.pdbx_strand_id
1 'polypeptide(L)'
;CRGNIDPEGCNSCIRNCTLDIVEKCCPNAIDAIIWYENSQLCYSNTDFFGHLNVKDSGNWFWIYDKVEEPKAFNQKLGRLLKNLTSQATTETNSKFMFATGNITSTDQNMIYGLVQCTRDTSLADSSQCLISSISQIPSTC
;
A
#
# COMPACT_ATOMS: atom_id res chain seq x y z
N CYS A 1 -2.59 0.03 10.20
CA CYS A 1 -1.40 0.87 10.44
C CYS A 1 -0.24 0.36 9.61
N ARG A 2 0.65 1.24 9.19
CA ARG A 2 1.83 0.90 8.39
C ARG A 2 2.80 0.05 9.22
N GLY A 3 3.39 -0.99 8.62
CA GLY A 3 4.13 -2.02 9.38
C GLY A 3 5.37 -1.55 10.15
N ASN A 4 5.87 -0.34 9.89
CA ASN A 4 7.08 0.23 10.51
C ASN A 4 6.82 1.44 11.42
N ILE A 5 5.57 1.72 11.78
CA ILE A 5 5.25 2.82 12.72
C ILE A 5 5.14 2.28 14.14
N ASP A 6 5.51 3.10 15.11
CA ASP A 6 5.38 2.77 16.52
C ASP A 6 3.90 2.80 16.98
N PRO A 7 3.58 2.17 18.13
CA PRO A 7 2.20 2.10 18.62
C PRO A 7 1.54 3.47 18.88
N GLU A 8 2.30 4.48 19.31
CA GLU A 8 1.76 5.82 19.57
C GLU A 8 1.41 6.52 18.27
N GLY A 9 2.32 6.47 17.28
CA GLY A 9 2.07 6.95 15.92
C GLY A 9 0.87 6.27 15.26
N CYS A 10 0.72 4.96 15.44
CA CYS A 10 -0.45 4.21 14.97
C CYS A 10 -1.74 4.68 15.64
N ASN A 11 -1.77 4.79 16.96
CA ASN A 11 -2.95 5.21 17.72
C ASN A 11 -3.40 6.62 17.32
N SER A 12 -2.46 7.56 17.21
CA SER A 12 -2.74 8.92 16.76
C SER A 12 -3.32 8.94 15.34
N CYS A 13 -2.72 8.17 14.42
CA CYS A 13 -3.19 8.09 13.03
C CYS A 13 -4.60 7.50 12.91
N ILE A 14 -4.88 6.41 13.64
CA ILE A 14 -6.22 5.79 13.67
C ILE A 14 -7.25 6.74 14.27
N ARG A 15 -6.92 7.43 15.38
CA ARG A 15 -7.83 8.42 15.98
C ARG A 15 -8.23 9.51 14.99
N ASN A 16 -7.27 10.05 14.24
CA ASN A 16 -7.56 11.07 13.23
C ASN A 16 -8.40 10.49 12.09
N CYS A 17 -8.06 9.29 11.59
CA CYS A 17 -8.87 8.61 10.57
C CYS A 17 -10.31 8.40 11.01
N THR A 18 -10.54 7.99 12.26
CA THR A 18 -11.88 7.79 12.82
C THR A 18 -12.69 9.09 12.87
N LEU A 19 -12.07 10.22 13.24
CA LEU A 19 -12.76 11.52 13.23
C LEU A 19 -13.07 11.96 11.81
N ASP A 20 -12.09 11.88 10.91
CA ASP A 20 -12.23 12.39 9.55
C ASP A 20 -13.22 11.55 8.70
N ILE A 21 -13.25 10.22 8.89
CA ILE A 21 -14.17 9.35 8.15
C ILE A 21 -15.64 9.64 8.50
N VAL A 22 -15.96 9.87 9.78
CA VAL A 22 -17.34 10.08 10.24
C VAL A 22 -17.81 11.52 10.11
N GLU A 23 -16.92 12.51 10.25
CA GLU A 23 -17.30 13.93 10.26
C GLU A 23 -17.16 14.60 8.89
N LYS A 24 -16.18 14.19 8.08
CA LYS A 24 -15.78 14.95 6.88
C LYS A 24 -15.95 14.17 5.58
N CYS A 25 -15.45 12.93 5.53
CA CYS A 25 -15.36 12.17 4.28
C CYS A 25 -16.65 11.41 3.97
N CYS A 26 -17.21 10.71 4.95
CA CYS A 26 -18.30 9.76 4.74
C CYS A 26 -19.38 9.85 5.84
N PRO A 27 -19.99 11.04 6.07
CA PRO A 27 -20.98 11.19 7.14
C PRO A 27 -22.20 10.29 6.92
N ASN A 28 -22.60 9.55 7.95
CA ASN A 28 -23.69 8.58 7.95
C ASN A 28 -23.55 7.41 6.95
N ALA A 29 -22.36 7.20 6.40
CA ALA A 29 -22.11 6.04 5.54
C ALA A 29 -22.10 4.76 6.37
N ILE A 30 -22.69 3.70 5.83
CA ILE A 30 -22.68 2.34 6.42
C ILE A 30 -21.48 1.51 5.93
N ASP A 31 -20.88 1.94 4.83
CA ASP A 31 -19.67 1.39 4.22
C ASP A 31 -18.72 2.55 3.91
N ALA A 32 -17.51 2.52 4.45
CA ALA A 32 -16.51 3.53 4.17
C ALA A 32 -15.09 3.01 4.40
N ILE A 33 -14.16 3.58 3.65
CA ILE A 33 -12.74 3.33 3.77
C ILE A 33 -11.99 4.65 3.63
N ILE A 34 -10.99 4.86 4.50
CA ILE A 34 -10.09 6.01 4.47
C ILE A 34 -8.65 5.52 4.51
N TRP A 35 -7.80 6.13 3.68
CA TRP A 35 -6.37 5.85 3.59
C TRP A 35 -5.57 7.07 3.97
N TYR A 36 -4.73 6.92 4.99
CA TYR A 36 -3.69 7.87 5.38
C TYR A 36 -2.33 7.24 5.08
N GLU A 37 -1.29 8.07 5.00
CA GLU A 37 0.09 7.61 4.80
C GLU A 37 0.50 6.50 5.77
N ASN A 38 0.07 6.60 7.04
CA ASN A 38 0.46 5.70 8.11
C ASN A 38 -0.64 4.73 8.56
N SER A 39 -1.88 4.87 8.08
CA SER A 39 -2.95 3.96 8.48
C SER A 39 -4.09 3.89 7.48
N GLN A 40 -4.89 2.86 7.61
CA GLN A 40 -6.09 2.64 6.82
C GLN A 40 -7.17 2.22 7.81
N LEU A 41 -8.37 2.74 7.64
CA LEU A 41 -9.54 2.36 8.42
C LEU A 41 -10.67 2.05 7.44
N CYS A 42 -11.29 0.88 7.59
CA CYS A 42 -12.40 0.42 6.77
C CYS A 42 -13.49 -0.14 7.69
N TYR A 43 -14.74 0.22 7.44
CA TYR A 43 -15.90 -0.42 8.03
C TYR A 43 -16.96 -0.64 6.96
N SER A 44 -17.75 -1.70 7.11
CA SER A 44 -18.82 -2.03 6.17
C SER A 44 -19.87 -2.91 6.86
N ASN A 45 -21.10 -2.86 6.35
CA ASN A 45 -22.17 -3.81 6.66
C ASN A 45 -22.06 -5.13 5.86
N THR A 46 -21.15 -5.17 4.88
CA THR A 46 -20.87 -6.32 4.03
C THR A 46 -19.60 -7.01 4.53
N ASP A 47 -19.60 -8.34 4.58
CA ASP A 47 -18.41 -9.08 4.98
C ASP A 47 -17.29 -8.93 3.94
N PHE A 48 -16.15 -8.40 4.37
CA PHE A 48 -14.96 -8.19 3.52
C PHE A 48 -13.71 -8.86 4.09
N PHE A 49 -13.77 -9.44 5.29
CA PHE A 49 -12.59 -10.01 5.94
C PHE A 49 -12.12 -11.26 5.19
N GLY A 50 -10.86 -11.25 4.75
CA GLY A 50 -10.25 -12.37 4.04
C GLY A 50 -10.71 -12.55 2.60
N HIS A 51 -11.51 -11.64 2.06
CA HIS A 51 -11.94 -11.66 0.67
C HIS A 51 -11.02 -10.76 -0.18
N LEU A 52 -10.44 -11.33 -1.24
CA LEU A 52 -9.58 -10.58 -2.15
C LEU A 52 -10.39 -9.52 -2.92
N ASN A 53 -10.03 -8.26 -2.74
CA ASN A 53 -10.55 -7.14 -3.52
C ASN A 53 -9.40 -6.40 -4.21
N VAL A 54 -9.34 -6.52 -5.53
CA VAL A 54 -8.37 -5.83 -6.39
C VAL A 54 -9.00 -4.73 -7.25
N LYS A 55 -10.32 -4.55 -7.13
CA LYS A 55 -11.08 -3.59 -7.94
C LYS A 55 -11.18 -2.24 -7.24
N ASP A 56 -11.36 -2.28 -5.92
CA ASP A 56 -11.45 -1.05 -5.14
C ASP A 56 -10.03 -0.55 -4.86
N SER A 57 -9.75 0.67 -5.32
CA SER A 57 -8.45 1.31 -5.14
C SER A 57 -8.63 2.71 -4.56
N GLY A 58 -7.67 3.14 -3.75
CA GLY A 58 -7.55 4.54 -3.35
C GLY A 58 -7.12 5.43 -4.51
N ASN A 59 -6.97 6.73 -4.22
CA ASN A 59 -6.44 7.68 -5.19
C ASN A 59 -4.96 7.40 -5.49
N TRP A 60 -4.59 7.46 -6.76
CA TRP A 60 -3.19 7.45 -7.20
C TRP A 60 -2.62 8.86 -7.11
N PHE A 61 -1.44 8.99 -6.50
CA PHE A 61 -0.71 10.25 -6.40
C PHE A 61 0.63 10.09 -7.11
N TRP A 62 0.97 11.07 -7.94
CA TRP A 62 2.26 11.18 -8.61
C TRP A 62 2.85 12.56 -8.36
N ILE A 63 4.17 12.64 -8.46
CA ILE A 63 4.91 13.91 -8.43
C ILE A 63 5.35 14.24 -9.86
N TYR A 64 5.44 15.52 -10.20
CA TYR A 64 5.80 15.99 -11.55
C TYR A 64 7.32 15.97 -11.81
N ASP A 65 8.07 15.22 -11.01
CA ASP A 65 9.51 15.09 -11.18
C ASP A 65 9.82 14.26 -12.43
N LYS A 66 10.75 14.76 -13.24
CA LYS A 66 11.16 14.08 -14.46
C LYS A 66 12.26 13.09 -14.15
N VAL A 67 12.07 11.87 -14.63
CA VAL A 67 13.11 10.85 -14.67
C VAL A 67 13.76 10.90 -16.05
N GLU A 68 15.10 11.02 -16.10
CA GLU A 68 15.84 11.11 -17.37
C GLU A 68 15.69 9.85 -18.23
N GLU A 69 15.70 8.66 -17.60
CA GLU A 69 15.61 7.35 -18.24
C GLU A 69 14.39 6.55 -17.74
N PRO A 70 13.14 6.92 -18.13
CA PRO A 70 11.92 6.34 -17.56
C PRO A 70 11.83 4.82 -17.73
N LYS A 71 12.31 4.29 -18.85
CA LYS A 71 12.27 2.84 -19.13
C LYS A 71 13.18 2.07 -18.17
N ALA A 72 14.40 2.55 -17.95
CA ALA A 72 15.34 1.92 -17.03
C ALA A 72 14.85 2.04 -15.57
N PHE A 73 14.31 3.20 -15.21
CA PHE A 73 13.68 3.41 -13.91
C PHE A 73 12.52 2.45 -13.67
N ASN A 74 11.56 2.34 -14.59
CA ASN A 74 10.40 1.45 -14.46
C ASN A 74 10.80 -0.03 -14.37
N GLN A 75 11.86 -0.44 -15.07
CA GLN A 75 12.41 -1.80 -14.93
C GLN A 75 12.98 -2.04 -13.52
N LYS A 76 13.74 -1.09 -12.97
CA LYS A 76 14.31 -1.18 -11.62
C LYS A 76 13.22 -1.11 -10.55
N LEU A 77 12.25 -0.22 -10.69
CA LEU A 77 11.08 -0.11 -9.82
C LEU A 77 10.28 -1.41 -9.82
N GLY A 78 9.97 -1.97 -10.99
CA GLY A 78 9.27 -3.25 -11.09
C GLY A 78 10.03 -4.40 -10.44
N ARG A 79 11.36 -4.43 -10.57
CA ARG A 79 12.21 -5.42 -9.87
C ARG A 79 12.17 -5.23 -8.35
N LEU A 80 12.25 -3.99 -7.87
CA LEU A 80 12.18 -3.66 -6.45
C LEU A 80 10.83 -4.12 -5.87
N LEU A 81 9.72 -3.69 -6.46
CA LEU A 81 8.38 -4.01 -5.95
C LEU A 81 8.05 -5.51 -5.99
N LYS A 82 8.54 -6.25 -7.01
CA LYS A 82 8.43 -7.71 -7.05
C LYS A 82 9.21 -8.40 -5.92
N ASN A 83 10.42 -7.92 -5.62
CA ASN A 83 11.21 -8.44 -4.50
C ASN A 83 10.50 -8.18 -3.17
N LEU A 84 10.05 -6.94 -2.94
CA LEU A 84 9.31 -6.57 -1.74
C LEU A 84 8.00 -7.37 -1.60
N THR A 85 7.30 -7.65 -2.71
CA THR A 85 6.12 -8.51 -2.72
C THR A 85 6.45 -9.91 -2.20
N SER A 86 7.55 -10.51 -2.66
CA SER A 86 7.99 -11.81 -2.12
C SER A 86 8.26 -11.71 -0.62
N GLN A 87 9.04 -10.72 -0.18
CA GLN A 87 9.36 -10.55 1.25
C GLN A 87 8.10 -10.40 2.12
N ALA A 88 7.12 -9.62 1.64
CA ALA A 88 5.86 -9.40 2.34
C ALA A 88 4.93 -10.63 2.38
N THR A 89 5.10 -11.61 1.47
CA THR A 89 4.12 -12.69 1.26
C THR A 89 4.69 -14.10 1.38
N THR A 90 6.01 -14.28 1.47
CA THR A 90 6.64 -15.61 1.56
C THR A 90 7.49 -15.78 2.81
N GLU A 91 8.01 -14.70 3.40
CA GLU A 91 8.85 -14.82 4.58
C GLU A 91 8.00 -15.07 5.83
N THR A 92 8.26 -16.18 6.52
CA THR A 92 7.63 -16.57 7.80
C THR A 92 7.76 -15.49 8.89
N ASN A 93 8.66 -14.51 8.71
CA ASN A 93 8.90 -13.39 9.59
C ASN A 93 8.36 -12.04 9.08
N SER A 94 7.56 -12.00 8.00
CA SER A 94 6.87 -10.77 7.60
C SER A 94 5.79 -10.43 8.64
N LYS A 95 6.23 -9.81 9.75
CA LYS A 95 5.42 -9.58 10.95
C LYS A 95 4.14 -8.77 10.71
N PHE A 96 3.96 -8.19 9.52
CA PHE A 96 2.79 -7.37 9.19
C PHE A 96 2.36 -7.46 7.72
N MET A 97 2.77 -8.50 6.97
CA MET A 97 2.57 -8.56 5.51
C MET A 97 3.04 -7.29 4.81
N PHE A 98 4.24 -6.85 5.20
CA PHE A 98 4.82 -5.54 4.91
C PHE A 98 6.29 -5.70 4.54
N ALA A 99 6.75 -4.92 3.57
CA ALA A 99 8.17 -4.82 3.25
C ALA A 99 8.51 -3.44 2.68
N THR A 100 9.71 -2.97 2.98
CA THR A 100 10.31 -1.76 2.41
C THR A 100 11.69 -2.07 1.88
N GLY A 101 12.14 -1.28 0.92
CA GLY A 101 13.50 -1.41 0.42
C GLY A 101 13.83 -0.33 -0.57
N ASN A 102 15.01 -0.44 -1.15
CA ASN A 102 15.48 0.49 -2.15
C ASN A 102 16.38 -0.20 -3.18
N ILE A 103 16.60 0.49 -4.30
CA ILE A 103 17.55 0.08 -5.34
C ILE A 103 18.16 1.32 -5.98
N THR A 104 19.45 1.23 -6.33
CA THR A 104 20.11 2.32 -7.05
C THR A 104 19.65 2.38 -8.50
N SER A 105 19.16 3.55 -8.91
CA SER A 105 18.80 3.94 -10.27
C SER A 105 20.04 4.11 -11.17
N THR A 106 19.83 4.39 -12.45
CA THR A 106 20.88 4.49 -13.47
C THR A 106 21.70 5.78 -13.34
N ASP A 107 21.06 6.83 -12.86
CA ASP A 107 21.58 8.16 -12.54
C ASP A 107 22.17 8.26 -11.11
N GLN A 108 22.47 7.12 -10.48
CA GLN A 108 22.94 7.00 -9.08
C GLN A 108 21.93 7.48 -8.01
N ASN A 109 20.74 7.92 -8.39
CA ASN A 109 19.66 8.21 -7.46
C ASN A 109 19.09 6.92 -6.86
N MET A 110 18.46 7.01 -5.68
CA MET A 110 17.87 5.84 -5.01
C MET A 110 16.35 5.79 -5.27
N ILE A 111 15.88 4.63 -5.74
CA ILE A 111 14.45 4.33 -5.83
C ILE A 111 14.06 3.65 -4.52
N TYR A 112 13.08 4.20 -3.83
CA TYR A 112 12.51 3.61 -2.61
C TYR A 112 11.18 2.95 -2.94
N GLY A 113 10.86 1.87 -2.22
CA GLY A 113 9.63 1.11 -2.42
C GLY A 113 9.08 0.59 -1.10
N LEU A 114 7.76 0.48 -1.04
CA LEU A 114 7.00 -0.04 0.09
C LEU A 114 5.84 -0.84 -0.47
N VAL A 115 5.61 -2.03 0.11
CA VAL A 115 4.40 -2.82 -0.14
C VAL A 115 3.79 -3.22 1.18
N GLN A 116 2.46 -3.32 1.21
CA GLN A 116 1.73 -3.72 2.41
C GLN A 116 0.41 -4.38 2.01
N CYS A 117 0.07 -5.47 2.70
CA CYS A 117 -1.23 -6.11 2.59
C CYS A 117 -2.05 -5.89 3.87
N THR A 118 -3.37 -6.02 3.76
CA THR A 118 -4.22 -6.14 4.94
C THR A 118 -4.07 -7.54 5.53
N ARG A 119 -4.03 -7.62 6.86
CA ARG A 119 -3.64 -8.85 7.58
C ARG A 119 -4.75 -9.90 7.69
N ASP A 120 -5.93 -9.60 7.17
CA ASP A 120 -7.07 -10.48 7.12
C ASP A 120 -7.04 -11.43 5.91
N THR A 121 -6.20 -11.16 4.90
CA THR A 121 -6.11 -11.97 3.68
C THR A 121 -5.09 -13.10 3.77
N SER A 122 -5.18 -14.10 2.89
CA SER A 122 -4.16 -15.15 2.78
C SER A 122 -2.87 -14.61 2.14
N LEU A 123 -1.74 -15.29 2.33
CA LEU A 123 -0.46 -14.92 1.67
C LEU A 123 -0.56 -14.95 0.15
N ALA A 124 -1.36 -15.86 -0.41
CA ALA A 124 -1.59 -15.98 -1.84
C ALA A 124 -2.40 -14.79 -2.38
N ASP A 125 -3.49 -14.44 -1.71
CA ASP A 125 -4.33 -13.29 -2.06
C ASP A 125 -3.56 -11.98 -1.91
N SER A 126 -2.78 -11.84 -0.83
CA SER A 126 -1.85 -10.74 -0.61
C SER A 126 -0.87 -10.58 -1.78
N SER A 127 -0.26 -11.67 -2.23
CA SER A 127 0.66 -11.65 -3.38
C SER A 127 -0.04 -11.22 -4.67
N GLN A 128 -1.24 -11.76 -4.92
CA GLN A 128 -2.04 -11.38 -6.08
C GLN A 128 -2.47 -9.91 -6.05
N CYS A 129 -2.86 -9.39 -4.88
CA CYS A 129 -3.22 -7.99 -4.67
C CYS A 129 -2.05 -7.05 -5.01
N LEU A 130 -0.87 -7.34 -4.46
CA LEU A 130 0.33 -6.54 -4.72
C LEU A 130 0.74 -6.58 -6.19
N ILE A 131 0.70 -7.74 -6.84
CA ILE A 131 0.98 -7.87 -8.28
C ILE A 131 -0.01 -7.04 -9.12
N SER A 132 -1.31 -7.08 -8.77
CA SER A 132 -2.34 -6.27 -9.44
C SER A 132 -2.04 -4.78 -9.30
N SER A 133 -1.74 -4.30 -8.10
CA SER A 133 -1.38 -2.89 -7.84
C SER A 133 -0.13 -2.46 -8.61
N ILE A 134 0.92 -3.29 -8.65
CA ILE A 134 2.16 -3.00 -9.39
C ILE A 134 1.89 -2.87 -10.89
N SER A 135 0.96 -3.66 -11.44
CA SER A 135 0.64 -3.61 -12.87
C SER A 135 -0.07 -2.33 -13.31
N GLN A 136 -0.70 -1.60 -12.38
CA GLN A 136 -1.41 -0.36 -12.65
C GLN A 136 -0.48 0.87 -12.71
N ILE A 137 0.64 0.84 -11.96
CA ILE A 137 1.60 1.95 -11.84
C ILE A 137 1.95 2.60 -13.18
N PRO A 138 2.35 1.86 -14.25
CA PRO A 138 2.77 2.48 -15.51
C PRO A 138 1.68 3.28 -16.23
N SER A 139 0.41 3.04 -15.91
CA SER A 139 -0.74 3.75 -16.51
C SER A 139 -1.29 4.88 -15.64
N THR A 140 -0.94 4.90 -14.34
CA THR A 140 -1.49 5.81 -13.33
C THR A 140 -0.47 6.80 -12.77
N CYS A 141 0.83 6.57 -13.01
CA CYS A 141 1.94 7.34 -12.44
C CYS A 141 2.96 7.74 -13.51
#